data_AF-A0AAP7DIG1-F1
#
_entry.id   AF-A0AAP7DIG1-F1
#
_cell.length_a   1.000
_cell.length_b   1.000
_cell.length_c   1.000
_cell.angle_alpha   90.00
_cell.angle_beta   90.00
_cell.angle_gamma   90.00
#
_symmetry.space_group_name_H-M   'P 1'
#
loop_
_entity.id
_entity.type
_entity.pdbx_description
1 polymer ?
#
loop_
_entity_poly.entity_id
_entity_poly.type
_entity_poly.pdbx_seq_one_letter_code
_entity_poly.pdbx_strand_id
1 'polypeptide(L)'
;MKKKLVLLLSAVLVVGMLAGCGDKKEEAAKQPETNTSTEANKDAAQVTLKDGDYHAESPEFDEKSGWKETMDITVKDGKITAVNWDGVHKDGGDTKKKQSKDGKYGMKAGGASSEWHEQAEKMEQELIAKQDPAAIAVNNEGKTDAVSGVSIHVGSFVQLAQEALAKAK
;
A
#
# COMPACT_ATOMS: atom_id res chain seq x y z
N MET A 1 27.56 -21.98 -7.03
CA MET A 1 28.59 -22.25 -5.99
C MET A 1 28.23 -21.48 -4.74
N LYS A 2 27.93 -22.18 -3.65
CA LYS A 2 27.51 -21.60 -2.36
C LYS A 2 28.76 -21.22 -1.56
N LYS A 3 28.91 -19.97 -1.16
CA LYS A 3 29.97 -19.56 -0.22
C LYS A 3 29.33 -18.93 1.00
N LYS A 4 29.13 -19.75 2.03
CA LYS A 4 28.96 -19.30 3.41
C LYS A 4 30.36 -18.95 3.93
N LEU A 5 30.50 -17.83 4.61
CA LEU A 5 31.60 -17.65 5.55
C LEU A 5 31.10 -16.86 6.76
N VAL A 6 31.07 -17.57 7.88
CA VAL A 6 30.84 -17.11 9.25
C VAL A 6 32.23 -16.83 9.86
N LEU A 7 32.38 -15.73 10.60
CA LEU A 7 33.52 -15.42 11.49
C LEU A 7 32.95 -14.61 12.67
N LEU A 8 32.77 -15.24 13.84
CA LEU A 8 33.69 -15.21 15.02
C LEU A 8 33.79 -13.79 15.62
N LEU A 9 32.99 -13.44 16.64
CA LEU A 9 33.16 -13.70 18.08
C LEU A 9 34.38 -12.97 18.69
N SER A 10 34.12 -11.81 19.31
CA SER A 10 35.06 -11.14 20.22
C SER A 10 34.35 -10.90 21.55
N ALA A 11 34.81 -11.63 22.57
CA ALA A 11 34.40 -11.51 23.95
C ALA A 11 34.95 -10.21 24.56
N VAL A 12 34.08 -9.47 25.27
CA VAL A 12 34.53 -8.47 26.27
C VAL A 12 34.08 -8.99 27.63
N LEU A 13 35.08 -9.39 28.40
CA LEU A 13 34.99 -9.92 29.75
C LEU A 13 35.42 -8.77 30.66
N VAL A 14 34.49 -8.23 31.46
CA VAL A 14 34.81 -7.32 32.57
C VAL A 14 34.33 -7.96 33.86
N VAL A 15 35.28 -8.17 34.76
CA VAL A 15 35.19 -8.82 36.06
C VAL A 15 35.06 -7.76 37.16
N GLY A 16 34.32 -8.09 38.23
CA GLY A 16 34.50 -7.51 39.58
C GLY A 16 33.17 -7.17 40.25
N MET A 17 32.48 -8.13 40.89
CA MET A 17 32.58 -8.50 42.33
C MET A 17 32.15 -7.40 43.32
N LEU A 18 31.06 -7.63 44.07
CA LEU A 18 31.07 -7.78 45.55
C LEU A 18 29.64 -7.82 46.15
N ALA A 19 29.35 -8.97 46.77
CA ALA A 19 28.62 -9.22 48.03
C ALA A 19 27.33 -8.45 48.40
N GLY A 20 26.26 -9.22 48.69
CA GLY A 20 25.19 -8.81 49.61
C GLY A 20 23.92 -9.67 49.54
N CYS A 21 23.67 -10.51 50.56
CA CYS A 21 22.42 -11.27 50.77
C CYS A 21 21.22 -10.36 51.05
N GLY A 22 20.01 -10.73 50.60
CA GLY A 22 18.75 -10.18 51.12
C GLY A 22 17.53 -10.41 50.24
N ASP A 23 16.69 -11.40 50.59
CA ASP A 23 15.33 -11.58 50.06
C ASP A 23 14.35 -10.58 50.69
N LYS A 24 13.86 -9.58 49.92
CA LYS A 24 12.45 -9.12 49.98
C LYS A 24 12.12 -8.08 48.90
N LYS A 25 10.93 -8.24 48.36
CA LYS A 25 10.22 -7.51 47.30
C LYS A 25 9.48 -6.28 47.88
N GLU A 26 9.42 -5.16 47.12
CA GLU A 26 8.29 -4.20 46.93
C GLU A 26 8.63 -2.67 46.87
N GLU A 27 7.96 -1.96 45.92
CA GLU A 27 7.61 -0.51 45.77
C GLU A 27 8.64 0.55 45.25
N ALA A 28 8.53 1.10 44.01
CA ALA A 28 7.82 2.33 43.47
C ALA A 28 8.56 3.68 43.72
N ALA A 29 8.46 4.82 43.00
CA ALA A 29 7.59 5.44 41.97
C ALA A 29 8.35 6.68 41.34
N LYS A 30 8.26 7.04 40.03
CA LYS A 30 7.31 7.97 39.31
C LYS A 30 7.75 9.49 39.26
N GLN A 31 8.17 10.09 38.11
CA GLN A 31 7.45 10.90 37.03
C GLN A 31 7.39 12.44 37.30
N PRO A 32 7.26 13.38 36.31
CA PRO A 32 6.05 13.70 35.47
C PRO A 32 6.34 14.03 33.96
N GLU A 33 5.64 13.48 32.94
CA GLU A 33 4.50 13.96 32.07
C GLU A 33 4.49 15.37 31.44
N THR A 34 4.24 15.43 30.11
CA THR A 34 3.15 16.24 29.48
C THR A 34 2.68 15.65 28.13
N ASN A 35 1.35 15.49 28.00
CA ASN A 35 0.56 15.07 26.83
C ASN A 35 0.14 16.25 25.92
N THR A 36 -0.50 15.91 24.80
CA THR A 36 -1.38 16.70 23.87
C THR A 36 -0.67 16.98 22.53
N SER A 37 -1.08 16.37 21.41
CA SER A 37 -2.39 16.62 20.77
C SER A 37 -3.24 15.39 20.45
N THR A 38 -4.52 15.64 20.69
CA THR A 38 -5.75 14.88 20.51
C THR A 38 -6.16 14.74 19.03
N GLU A 39 -6.96 13.70 18.76
CA GLU A 39 -8.02 13.61 17.74
C GLU A 39 -7.61 13.65 16.25
N ALA A 40 -7.98 12.66 15.43
CA ALA A 40 -9.37 12.22 15.28
C ALA A 40 -9.54 10.71 15.35
N ASN A 41 -10.14 10.25 16.45
CA ASN A 41 -11.08 9.14 16.40
C ASN A 41 -12.32 9.67 15.65
N LYS A 42 -12.32 9.55 14.33
CA LYS A 42 -13.60 9.48 13.62
C LYS A 42 -14.07 8.06 13.78
N ASP A 43 -15.12 7.92 14.58
CA ASP A 43 -16.13 6.88 14.47
C ASP A 43 -16.64 6.87 13.01
N ALA A 44 -15.81 6.35 12.10
CA ALA A 44 -16.28 5.73 10.90
C ALA A 44 -16.65 4.35 11.38
N ALA A 45 -17.96 4.04 11.40
CA ALA A 45 -18.44 2.67 11.52
C ALA A 45 -17.46 1.80 10.72
N GLN A 46 -16.71 0.93 11.41
CA GLN A 46 -15.83 -0.02 10.73
C GLN A 46 -16.77 -0.84 9.87
N VAL A 47 -16.83 -0.51 8.58
CA VAL A 47 -17.48 -1.33 7.60
C VAL A 47 -16.61 -2.57 7.54
N THR A 48 -16.99 -3.59 8.30
CA THR A 48 -16.34 -4.88 8.24
C THR A 48 -16.56 -5.41 6.83
N LEU A 49 -15.52 -5.32 6.02
CA LEU A 49 -15.53 -5.90 4.68
C LEU A 49 -15.63 -7.42 4.83
N LYS A 50 -16.39 -8.06 3.96
CA LYS A 50 -16.41 -9.51 3.85
C LYS A 50 -15.10 -9.95 3.20
N ASP A 51 -14.55 -11.04 3.69
CA ASP A 51 -13.36 -11.63 3.11
C ASP A 51 -13.66 -12.19 1.71
N GLY A 52 -12.72 -12.02 0.78
CA GLY A 52 -12.87 -12.46 -0.60
C GLY A 52 -12.00 -11.68 -1.57
N ASP A 53 -12.09 -12.07 -2.84
CA ASP A 53 -11.47 -11.38 -3.96
C ASP A 53 -12.54 -10.65 -4.77
N TYR A 54 -12.36 -9.36 -4.97
CA TYR A 54 -13.32 -8.47 -5.58
C TYR A 54 -12.75 -7.81 -6.81
N HIS A 55 -13.48 -7.91 -7.91
CA HIS A 55 -13.07 -7.38 -9.20
C HIS A 55 -13.99 -6.24 -9.65
N ALA A 56 -13.41 -5.21 -10.25
CA ALA A 56 -14.12 -4.19 -11.03
C ALA A 56 -13.31 -3.84 -12.28
N GLU A 57 -13.99 -3.40 -13.33
CA GLU A 57 -13.37 -2.97 -14.57
C GLU A 57 -14.15 -1.81 -15.17
N SER A 58 -13.46 -0.98 -15.95
CA SER A 58 -14.13 0.08 -16.71
C SER A 58 -15.17 -0.54 -17.65
N PRO A 59 -16.34 0.09 -17.86
CA PRO A 59 -17.42 -0.50 -18.65
C PRO A 59 -17.05 -0.67 -20.12
N GLU A 60 -16.25 0.26 -20.64
CA GLU A 60 -15.85 0.32 -22.04
C GLU A 60 -14.33 0.40 -22.16
N PHE A 61 -13.80 -0.06 -23.29
CA PHE A 61 -12.42 0.25 -23.68
C PHE A 61 -12.31 1.74 -24.03
N ASP A 62 -11.24 2.39 -23.61
CA ASP A 62 -10.95 3.74 -24.04
C ASP A 62 -10.77 3.78 -25.57
N GLU A 63 -11.54 4.63 -26.25
CA GLU A 63 -11.61 4.63 -27.72
C GLU A 63 -10.26 5.00 -28.37
N LYS A 64 -9.47 5.83 -27.68
CA LYS A 64 -8.20 6.36 -28.21
C LYS A 64 -7.05 5.36 -28.01
N SER A 65 -6.95 4.81 -26.80
CA SER A 65 -5.82 3.98 -26.39
C SER A 65 -6.10 2.48 -26.50
N GLY A 66 -7.37 2.07 -26.59
CA GLY A 66 -7.79 0.67 -26.65
C GLY A 66 -7.67 -0.08 -25.32
N TRP A 67 -7.33 0.60 -24.22
CA TRP A 67 -7.18 0.02 -22.90
C TRP A 67 -8.47 0.13 -22.08
N LYS A 68 -8.77 -0.91 -21.30
CA LYS A 68 -9.80 -0.95 -20.28
C LYS A 68 -9.14 -1.24 -18.96
N GLU A 69 -9.32 -0.37 -17.97
CA GLU A 69 -8.68 -0.54 -16.67
C GLU A 69 -9.42 -1.55 -15.80
N THR A 70 -8.67 -2.31 -15.01
CA THR A 70 -9.16 -3.38 -14.14
C THR A 70 -8.62 -3.20 -12.72
N MET A 71 -9.40 -3.61 -11.74
CA MET A 71 -9.10 -3.52 -10.31
C MET A 71 -9.45 -4.85 -9.64
N ASP A 72 -8.45 -5.51 -9.06
CA ASP A 72 -8.65 -6.66 -8.19
C ASP A 72 -8.25 -6.30 -6.76
N ILE A 73 -9.11 -6.59 -5.79
CA ILE A 73 -8.89 -6.31 -4.37
C ILE A 73 -9.14 -7.57 -3.57
N THR A 74 -8.16 -7.96 -2.74
CA THR A 74 -8.31 -9.07 -1.78
C THR A 74 -8.56 -8.52 -0.39
N VAL A 75 -9.66 -8.95 0.24
CA VAL A 75 -10.01 -8.68 1.62
C VAL A 75 -9.77 -9.92 2.47
N LYS A 76 -9.07 -9.76 3.61
CA LYS A 76 -8.87 -10.79 4.63
C LYS A 76 -8.97 -10.18 6.01
N ASP A 77 -9.61 -10.89 6.94
CA ASP A 77 -9.88 -10.41 8.30
C ASP A 77 -10.56 -9.02 8.30
N GLY A 78 -11.45 -8.79 7.32
CA GLY A 78 -12.14 -7.53 7.10
C GLY A 78 -11.28 -6.36 6.65
N LYS A 79 -10.05 -6.61 6.17
CA LYS A 79 -9.10 -5.58 5.71
C LYS A 79 -8.64 -5.83 4.27
N ILE A 80 -8.37 -4.75 3.55
CA ILE A 80 -7.70 -4.81 2.25
C ILE A 80 -6.27 -5.29 2.46
N THR A 81 -5.91 -6.41 1.84
CA THR A 81 -4.58 -7.03 1.95
C THR A 81 -3.81 -7.09 0.63
N ALA A 82 -4.50 -7.00 -0.49
CA ALA A 82 -3.88 -6.86 -1.81
C ALA A 82 -4.75 -6.00 -2.72
N VAL A 83 -4.10 -5.25 -3.59
CA VAL A 83 -4.73 -4.44 -4.63
C VAL A 83 -3.91 -4.62 -5.90
N ASN A 84 -4.57 -4.86 -7.03
CA ASN A 84 -3.96 -4.93 -8.34
C ASN A 84 -4.76 -4.04 -9.30
N TRP A 85 -4.21 -2.87 -9.62
CA TRP A 85 -4.69 -2.00 -10.68
C TRP A 85 -3.92 -2.27 -11.96
N ASP A 86 -4.63 -2.68 -13.01
CA ASP A 86 -4.03 -3.06 -14.30
C ASP A 86 -4.91 -2.56 -15.45
N GLY A 87 -4.61 -2.99 -16.67
CA GLY A 87 -5.49 -2.79 -17.81
C GLY A 87 -5.35 -3.90 -18.84
N VAL A 88 -6.46 -4.20 -19.52
CA VAL A 88 -6.54 -5.12 -20.65
C VAL A 88 -6.72 -4.34 -21.94
N HIS A 89 -6.07 -4.77 -23.02
CA HIS A 89 -6.21 -4.14 -24.33
C HIS A 89 -7.29 -4.86 -25.15
N LYS A 90 -8.03 -4.12 -25.97
CA LYS A 90 -9.10 -4.66 -26.84
C LYS A 90 -8.61 -5.74 -27.82
N ASP A 91 -7.34 -5.67 -28.21
CA ASP A 91 -6.72 -6.64 -29.12
C ASP A 91 -6.15 -7.88 -28.38
N GLY A 92 -6.34 -7.96 -27.05
CA GLY A 92 -5.77 -9.00 -26.20
C GLY A 92 -4.26 -8.84 -25.96
N GLY A 93 -3.63 -9.89 -25.45
CA GLY A 93 -2.20 -9.93 -25.15
C GLY A 93 -1.84 -9.60 -23.70
N ASP A 94 -0.58 -9.18 -23.49
CA ASP A 94 -0.06 -8.82 -22.16
C ASP A 94 -0.82 -7.61 -21.57
N THR A 95 -1.07 -7.64 -20.27
CA THR A 95 -1.71 -6.52 -19.55
C THR A 95 -0.85 -5.26 -19.55
N LYS A 96 -1.46 -4.09 -19.30
CA LYS A 96 -0.77 -2.79 -19.27
C LYS A 96 0.38 -2.79 -18.27
N LYS A 97 0.15 -3.34 -17.07
CA LYS A 97 1.18 -3.47 -16.03
C LYS A 97 2.32 -4.36 -16.49
N LYS A 98 2.02 -5.50 -17.14
CA LYS A 98 3.05 -6.39 -17.69
C LYS A 98 3.84 -5.69 -18.80
N GLN A 99 3.16 -5.07 -19.75
CA GLN A 99 3.83 -4.32 -20.82
C GLN A 99 4.71 -3.20 -20.26
N SER A 100 4.29 -2.51 -19.22
CA SER A 100 5.09 -1.48 -18.57
C SER A 100 6.32 -2.06 -17.85
N LYS A 101 6.18 -3.18 -17.14
CA LYS A 101 7.31 -3.90 -16.51
C LYS A 101 8.32 -4.40 -17.54
N ASP A 102 7.83 -4.87 -18.69
CA ASP A 102 8.65 -5.37 -19.79
C ASP A 102 9.24 -4.23 -20.66
N GLY A 103 8.97 -2.95 -20.34
CA GLY A 103 9.44 -1.79 -21.10
C GLY A 103 8.73 -1.56 -22.44
N LYS A 104 7.66 -2.31 -22.73
CA LYS A 104 6.83 -2.17 -23.95
C LYS A 104 5.82 -1.02 -23.83
N TYR A 105 5.46 -0.63 -22.61
CA TYR A 105 4.65 0.54 -22.30
C TYR A 105 5.52 1.56 -21.56
N GLY A 106 6.27 2.36 -22.33
CA GLY A 106 7.32 3.25 -21.81
C GLY A 106 6.83 4.67 -21.58
N MET A 107 6.50 5.01 -20.34
CA MET A 107 6.18 6.39 -19.94
C MET A 107 7.44 7.24 -19.76
N LYS A 108 8.56 6.67 -19.29
CA LYS A 108 9.81 7.42 -19.14
C LYS A 108 10.35 7.88 -20.49
N ALA A 109 10.21 7.06 -21.52
CA ALA A 109 10.55 7.42 -22.90
C ALA A 109 9.73 8.63 -23.41
N GLY A 110 8.52 8.82 -22.89
CA GLY A 110 7.66 9.98 -23.15
C GLY A 110 7.88 11.17 -22.22
N GLY A 111 8.92 11.14 -21.36
CA GLY A 111 9.29 12.24 -20.47
C GLY A 111 8.69 12.17 -19.06
N ALA A 112 8.01 11.07 -18.68
CA ALA A 112 7.57 10.86 -17.31
C ALA A 112 8.74 10.47 -16.38
N SER A 113 8.63 10.77 -15.09
CA SER A 113 9.65 10.41 -14.10
C SER A 113 9.67 8.93 -13.72
N SER A 114 8.56 8.21 -13.97
CA SER A 114 8.36 6.82 -13.56
C SER A 114 7.51 6.07 -14.58
N GLU A 115 7.71 4.76 -14.68
CA GLU A 115 6.90 3.90 -15.52
C GLU A 115 5.49 3.73 -14.95
N TRP A 116 4.54 3.37 -15.80
CA TRP A 116 3.15 3.21 -15.39
C TRP A 116 3.00 2.22 -14.23
N HIS A 117 3.68 1.06 -14.30
CA HIS A 117 3.62 0.06 -13.23
C HIS A 117 4.18 0.54 -11.88
N GLU A 118 5.22 1.37 -11.89
CA GLU A 118 5.80 1.95 -10.67
C GLU A 118 4.81 2.92 -10.01
N GLN A 119 4.07 3.68 -10.82
CA GLN A 119 3.05 4.61 -10.33
C GLN A 119 1.80 3.87 -9.85
N ALA A 120 1.37 2.82 -10.56
CA ALA A 120 0.25 1.97 -10.16
C ALA A 120 0.52 1.27 -8.82
N GLU A 121 1.72 0.73 -8.63
CA GLU A 121 2.12 0.09 -7.36
C GLU A 121 2.07 1.07 -6.18
N LYS A 122 2.45 2.33 -6.37
CA LYS A 122 2.31 3.35 -5.32
C LYS A 122 0.86 3.61 -4.93
N MET A 123 -0.05 3.66 -5.91
CA MET A 123 -1.48 3.82 -5.66
C MET A 123 -2.08 2.60 -4.94
N GLU A 124 -1.64 1.39 -5.32
CA GLU A 124 -2.04 0.15 -4.66
C GLU A 124 -1.64 0.14 -3.19
N GLN A 125 -0.39 0.49 -2.89
CA GLN A 125 0.09 0.59 -1.50
C GLN A 125 -0.64 1.69 -0.72
N GLU A 126 -0.95 2.81 -1.37
CA GLU A 126 -1.72 3.89 -0.73
C GLU A 126 -3.13 3.43 -0.33
N LEU A 127 -3.82 2.67 -1.18
CA LEU A 127 -5.15 2.12 -0.86
C LEU A 127 -5.06 1.07 0.25
N ILE A 128 -4.05 0.20 0.22
CA ILE A 128 -3.79 -0.76 1.30
C ILE A 128 -3.52 -0.02 2.62
N ALA A 129 -2.79 1.09 2.61
CA ALA A 129 -2.52 1.87 3.81
C ALA A 129 -3.77 2.58 4.34
N LYS A 130 -4.57 3.17 3.46
CA LYS A 130 -5.76 3.97 3.84
C LYS A 130 -6.97 3.13 4.18
N GLN A 131 -7.09 1.91 3.64
CA GLN A 131 -8.27 1.05 3.78
C GLN A 131 -9.59 1.66 3.27
N ASP A 132 -9.54 2.83 2.63
CA ASP A 132 -10.69 3.56 2.13
C ASP A 132 -10.30 4.31 0.84
N PRO A 133 -10.86 3.96 -0.33
CA PRO A 133 -10.59 4.68 -1.57
C PRO A 133 -11.08 6.14 -1.52
N ALA A 134 -12.11 6.47 -0.74
CA ALA A 134 -12.59 7.85 -0.61
C ALA A 134 -11.58 8.77 0.13
N ALA A 135 -10.61 8.19 0.85
CA ALA A 135 -9.53 8.94 1.48
C ALA A 135 -8.39 9.32 0.50
N ILE A 136 -8.48 8.91 -0.77
CA ILE A 136 -7.54 9.32 -1.83
C ILE A 136 -8.16 10.51 -2.57
N ALA A 137 -7.68 11.71 -2.27
CA ALA A 137 -8.15 12.93 -2.91
C ALA A 137 -7.70 12.97 -4.38
N VAL A 138 -8.65 13.28 -5.26
CA VAL A 138 -8.42 13.46 -6.70
C VAL A 138 -8.82 14.89 -7.07
N ASN A 139 -7.92 15.61 -7.76
CA ASN A 139 -8.16 16.98 -8.20
C ASN A 139 -8.98 17.02 -9.50
N ASN A 140 -9.33 18.23 -9.97
CA ASN A 140 -10.14 18.42 -11.18
C ASN A 140 -9.48 17.90 -12.47
N GLU A 141 -8.17 17.67 -12.46
CA GLU A 141 -7.44 17.05 -13.58
C GLU A 141 -7.45 15.52 -13.49
N GLY A 142 -8.07 14.92 -12.47
CA GLY A 142 -8.08 13.48 -12.27
C GLY A 142 -6.78 12.93 -11.68
N LYS A 143 -5.93 13.77 -11.08
CA LYS A 143 -4.65 13.37 -10.46
C LYS A 143 -4.71 13.47 -8.94
N THR A 144 -3.72 12.90 -8.25
CA THR A 144 -3.56 13.04 -6.80
C THR A 144 -2.20 13.62 -6.45
N ASP A 145 -2.18 14.60 -5.55
CA ASP A 145 -0.94 15.15 -4.96
C ASP A 145 -0.56 14.42 -3.66
N ALA A 146 -1.42 13.50 -3.17
CA ALA A 146 -1.21 12.79 -1.93
C ALA A 146 -0.13 11.70 -2.04
N VAL A 147 0.17 11.22 -3.25
CA VAL A 147 1.08 10.10 -3.48
C VAL A 147 2.28 10.58 -4.29
N SER A 148 3.45 10.67 -3.63
CA SER A 148 4.65 11.23 -4.24
C SER A 148 5.14 10.44 -5.46
N GLY A 149 5.35 11.15 -6.57
CA GLY A 149 5.82 10.58 -7.83
C GLY A 149 4.77 9.74 -8.56
N VAL A 150 3.48 9.98 -8.30
CA VAL A 150 2.37 9.59 -9.18
C VAL A 150 1.97 10.83 -9.99
N SER A 151 2.02 10.73 -11.31
CA SER A 151 1.65 11.81 -12.24
C SER A 151 0.61 11.38 -13.28
N ILE A 152 0.24 10.10 -13.30
CA ILE A 152 -0.89 9.56 -14.08
C ILE A 152 -2.24 10.03 -13.52
N HIS A 153 -3.26 9.96 -14.37
CA HIS A 153 -4.65 10.10 -13.92
C HIS A 153 -5.02 8.89 -13.06
N VAL A 154 -5.64 9.12 -11.90
CA VAL A 154 -5.99 8.12 -10.89
C VAL A 154 -7.49 8.13 -10.54
N GLY A 155 -8.30 8.90 -11.26
CA GLY A 155 -9.75 8.95 -11.02
C GLY A 155 -10.41 7.57 -11.19
N SER A 156 -10.03 6.84 -12.24
CA SER A 156 -10.48 5.47 -12.48
C SER A 156 -10.02 4.50 -11.39
N PHE A 157 -8.80 4.64 -10.85
CA PHE A 157 -8.33 3.85 -9.72
C PHE A 157 -9.27 3.96 -8.52
N VAL A 158 -9.63 5.20 -8.12
CA VAL A 158 -10.52 5.44 -6.97
C VAL A 158 -11.92 4.89 -7.24
N GLN A 159 -12.47 5.14 -8.43
CA GLN A 159 -13.80 4.66 -8.81
C GLN A 159 -13.86 3.13 -8.80
N LEU A 160 -12.94 2.44 -9.47
CA LEU A 160 -12.94 0.98 -9.56
C LEU A 160 -12.70 0.33 -8.20
N ALA A 161 -11.87 0.93 -7.34
CA ALA A 161 -11.70 0.46 -5.97
C ALA A 161 -13.00 0.57 -5.16
N GLN A 162 -13.77 1.66 -5.30
CA GLN A 162 -15.09 1.80 -4.67
C GLN A 162 -16.07 0.75 -5.19
N GLU A 163 -16.10 0.51 -6.50
CA GLU A 163 -16.98 -0.48 -7.13
C GLU A 163 -16.65 -1.92 -6.70
N ALA A 164 -15.36 -2.27 -6.62
CA ALA A 164 -14.92 -3.57 -6.12
C ALA A 164 -15.30 -3.74 -4.63
N LEU A 165 -14.99 -2.77 -3.78
CA LEU A 165 -15.29 -2.84 -2.34
C LEU A 165 -16.78 -2.75 -2.02
N ALA A 166 -17.62 -2.17 -2.88
CA ALA A 166 -19.07 -2.21 -2.71
C ALA A 166 -19.62 -3.65 -2.69
N LYS A 167 -18.95 -4.58 -3.39
CA LYS A 167 -19.29 -6.01 -3.42
C LYS A 167 -18.84 -6.76 -2.15
N ALA A 168 -17.98 -6.14 -1.35
CA ALA A 168 -17.48 -6.68 -0.09
C ALA A 168 -18.34 -6.26 1.12
N LYS A 169 -19.41 -5.49 0.94
CA LYS A 169 -20.30 -5.05 2.03
C LYS A 169 -21.42 -6.07 2.30
#